data_AF-K3X7K0-F1
#
_entry.id   AF-K3X7K0-F1
#
_cell.length_a   1.000
_cell.length_b   1.000
_cell.length_c   1.000
_cell.angle_alpha   90.00
_cell.angle_beta   90.00
_cell.angle_gamma   90.00
#
_symmetry.space_group_name_H-M   'P 1'
#
loop_
_entity.id
_entity.type
_entity.pdbx_description
1 polymer ?
#
loop_
_entity_poly.entity_id
_entity_poly.type
_entity_poly.pdbx_seq_one_letter_code
_entity_poly.pdbx_strand_id
1 'polypeptide(L)'
;ATIQLNDPVTYPSASNDRVQRIDTLKVPVATTSILIQGGRTNPSAIAKGRVAEVQLASDLLTNPTKVTKVVFSNLNFTTQVQNLSRILPINMQTLQLDNTLLTAFPPGLSRFTKLKLLYRRDINRLTQLLCYAAVEI
;
A
#
# COMPACT_ATOMS: atom_id res chain seq x y z
N ALA A 1 25.17 14.78 23.93
CA ALA A 1 23.77 15.10 23.65
C ALA A 1 23.22 14.04 22.71
N THR A 2 22.25 13.25 23.15
CA THR A 2 21.63 12.21 22.32
C THR A 2 20.70 12.91 21.33
N ILE A 3 21.07 12.95 20.04
CA ILE A 3 20.19 13.50 19.00
C ILE A 3 19.01 12.55 18.87
N GLN A 4 17.83 12.95 19.37
CA GLN A 4 16.57 12.25 19.15
C GLN A 4 16.16 12.46 17.69
N LEU A 5 16.67 11.59 16.81
CA LEU A 5 16.22 11.49 15.45
C LEU A 5 14.86 10.78 15.46
N ASN A 6 13.81 11.52 15.08
CA ASN A 6 12.51 10.98 14.64
C ASN A 6 11.50 10.59 15.73
N ASP A 7 11.28 11.45 16.71
CA ASP A 7 10.06 11.38 17.52
C ASP A 7 8.89 12.11 16.80
N PRO A 8 7.83 11.40 16.35
CA PRO A 8 6.64 12.03 15.79
C PRO A 8 5.90 12.92 16.81
N VAL A 9 6.24 12.86 18.10
CA VAL A 9 5.73 13.73 19.18
C VAL A 9 6.44 15.09 19.19
N THR A 10 7.75 15.12 18.93
CA THR A 10 8.57 16.35 19.04
C THR A 10 8.58 17.19 17.75
N TYR A 11 8.39 16.56 16.60
CA TYR A 11 8.24 17.24 15.31
C TYR A 11 6.91 16.85 14.65
N PRO A 12 5.77 17.30 15.19
CA PRO A 12 4.51 17.02 14.58
C PRO A 12 4.43 17.76 13.24
N SER A 13 4.67 17.06 12.13
CA SER A 13 4.08 17.49 10.86
C SER A 13 2.57 17.61 11.12
N ALA A 14 1.98 18.77 10.87
CA ALA A 14 0.54 18.95 11.04
C ALA A 14 -0.19 17.75 10.42
N SER A 15 -1.16 17.18 11.14
CA SER A 15 -2.06 16.20 10.52
C SER A 15 -2.63 16.87 9.27
N ASN A 16 -2.43 16.22 8.12
CA ASN A 16 -2.95 16.68 6.84
C ASN A 16 -3.98 15.67 6.34
N ASP A 17 -4.85 15.24 7.25
CA ASP A 17 -5.99 14.33 7.00
C ASP A 17 -7.11 15.04 6.21
N ARG A 18 -6.73 15.96 5.31
CA ARG A 18 -7.63 16.69 4.42
C ARG A 18 -8.14 15.79 3.31
N VAL A 19 -7.31 14.86 2.83
CA VAL A 19 -7.69 13.87 1.83
C VAL A 19 -8.23 12.65 2.57
N GLN A 20 -9.55 12.56 2.67
CA GLN A 20 -10.22 11.46 3.37
C GLN A 20 -10.52 10.28 2.44
N ARG A 21 -10.57 10.52 1.13
CA ARG A 21 -10.97 9.52 0.14
C ARG A 21 -10.26 9.74 -1.20
N ILE A 22 -9.91 8.65 -1.86
CA ILE A 22 -9.48 8.63 -3.26
C ILE A 22 -10.52 7.83 -4.04
N ASP A 23 -11.22 8.53 -4.94
CA ASP A 23 -12.16 7.92 -5.88
C ASP A 23 -11.44 7.29 -7.09
N THR A 24 -12.22 6.62 -7.93
CA THR A 24 -11.79 5.94 -9.15
C THR A 24 -10.78 6.74 -9.96
N LEU A 25 -9.60 6.17 -10.19
CA LEU A 25 -8.54 6.82 -10.95
C LEU A 25 -8.74 6.57 -12.44
N LYS A 26 -8.98 7.65 -13.18
CA LYS A 26 -8.90 7.67 -14.64
C LYS A 26 -7.47 8.00 -15.04
N VAL A 27 -6.70 6.98 -15.36
CA VAL A 27 -5.31 7.13 -15.83
C VAL A 27 -5.23 6.97 -17.35
N PRO A 28 -4.21 7.55 -18.00
CA PRO A 28 -3.95 7.30 -19.43
C PRO A 28 -3.86 5.81 -19.76
N VAL A 29 -4.32 5.42 -20.95
CA VAL A 29 -4.31 4.02 -21.41
C VAL A 29 -2.90 3.41 -21.53
N ALA A 30 -1.87 4.26 -21.56
CA ALA A 30 -0.47 3.86 -21.59
C ALA A 30 0.14 3.65 -20.19
N THR A 31 -0.57 3.99 -19.11
CA THR A 31 -0.06 3.85 -17.74
C THR A 31 0.21 2.38 -17.41
N THR A 32 1.45 2.08 -17.04
CA THR A 32 1.89 0.72 -16.64
C THR A 32 2.13 0.60 -15.14
N SER A 33 2.37 1.72 -14.45
CA SER A 33 2.70 1.76 -13.04
C SER A 33 1.91 2.84 -12.32
N ILE A 34 1.44 2.51 -11.11
CA ILE A 34 0.74 3.44 -10.22
C ILE A 34 1.42 3.41 -8.85
N LEU A 35 1.73 4.59 -8.32
CA LEU A 35 2.15 4.80 -6.95
C LEU A 35 1.10 5.66 -6.25
N ILE A 36 0.52 5.14 -5.18
CA ILE A 36 -0.31 5.91 -4.27
C ILE A 36 0.43 5.94 -2.93
N GLN A 37 0.91 7.13 -2.60
CA GLN A 37 1.72 7.36 -1.42
C GLN A 37 1.01 8.36 -0.50
N GLY A 38 0.76 7.92 0.73
CA GLY A 38 0.37 8.79 1.82
C GLY A 38 1.59 9.26 2.62
N GLY A 39 1.32 10.11 3.61
CA GLY A 39 2.23 10.41 4.71
C GLY A 39 3.64 10.84 4.28
N ARG A 40 4.63 10.53 5.11
CA ARG A 40 6.05 10.87 4.86
C ARG A 40 6.92 9.63 4.97
N THR A 41 7.65 9.35 3.92
CA THR A 41 8.80 8.44 3.95
C THR A 41 9.95 9.14 4.65
N ASN A 42 10.42 8.59 5.76
CA ASN A 42 11.69 9.00 6.33
C ASN A 42 12.80 8.21 5.61
N PRO A 43 13.84 8.85 5.03
CA PRO A 43 14.89 8.15 4.29
C PRO A 43 15.75 7.23 5.17
N SER A 44 15.69 7.38 6.49
CA SER A 44 16.32 6.45 7.43
C SER A 44 15.31 5.36 7.81
N ALA A 45 15.60 4.10 7.44
CA ALA A 45 14.77 2.90 7.63
C ALA A 45 14.39 2.59 9.11
N ILE A 46 14.83 3.42 10.05
CA ILE A 46 14.71 3.25 11.49
C ILE A 46 13.57 4.10 12.08
N ALA A 47 13.06 5.08 11.32
CA ALA A 47 12.00 5.96 11.76
C ALA A 47 10.64 5.55 11.20
N LYS A 48 9.67 5.33 12.07
CA LYS A 48 8.28 5.07 11.68
C LYS A 48 7.76 6.29 10.90
N GLY A 49 7.70 6.17 9.57
CA GLY A 49 7.02 7.14 8.73
C GLY A 49 5.55 7.22 9.12
N ARG A 50 4.95 8.41 9.03
CA ARG A 50 3.50 8.56 9.29
C ARG A 50 2.72 7.92 8.15
N VAL A 51 1.65 7.21 8.48
CA VAL A 51 0.68 6.71 7.50
C VAL A 51 -0.47 7.69 7.35
N ALA A 52 -1.06 7.78 6.16
CA ALA A 52 -2.29 8.54 5.95
C ALA A 52 -3.51 7.62 6.10
N GLU A 53 -4.55 8.15 6.76
CA GLU A 53 -5.88 7.55 6.82
C GLU A 53 -6.67 7.99 5.60
N VAL A 54 -6.78 7.13 4.59
CA VAL A 54 -7.47 7.44 3.33
C VAL A 54 -8.34 6.28 2.89
N GLN A 55 -9.62 6.54 2.65
CA GLN A 55 -10.53 5.55 2.08
C GLN A 55 -10.29 5.39 0.57
N LEU A 56 -10.17 4.16 0.09
CA LEU A 56 -10.06 3.88 -1.34
C LEU A 56 -11.41 3.45 -1.90
N ALA A 57 -11.81 4.00 -3.04
CA ALA A 57 -12.99 3.54 -3.75
C ALA A 57 -12.88 2.06 -4.13
N SER A 58 -14.00 1.34 -4.11
CA SER A 58 -14.07 -0.10 -4.41
C SER A 58 -13.69 -0.45 -5.85
N ASP A 59 -13.67 0.54 -6.72
CA ASP A 59 -13.34 0.46 -8.14
C ASP A 59 -12.09 1.28 -8.51
N LEU A 60 -11.26 1.65 -7.52
CA LEU A 60 -10.12 2.57 -7.66
C LEU A 60 -9.30 2.38 -8.96
N LEU A 61 -8.85 1.15 -9.22
CA LEU A 61 -8.00 0.78 -10.36
C LEU A 61 -8.62 -0.33 -11.24
N THR A 62 -9.94 -0.36 -11.40
CA THR A 62 -10.60 -1.38 -12.24
C THR A 62 -10.51 -1.11 -13.75
N ASN A 63 -10.36 0.17 -14.15
CA ASN A 63 -10.28 0.61 -15.54
C ASN A 63 -8.91 0.47 -16.25
N PRO A 64 -7.74 0.65 -15.59
CA PRO A 64 -6.46 0.61 -16.28
C PRO A 64 -6.05 -0.81 -16.71
N THR A 65 -6.15 -1.09 -18.00
CA THR A 65 -5.90 -2.43 -18.57
C THR A 65 -4.41 -2.79 -18.70
N LYS A 66 -3.53 -1.79 -18.82
CA LYS A 66 -2.07 -1.97 -18.99
C LYS A 66 -1.25 -1.83 -17.71
N VAL A 67 -1.88 -1.54 -16.57
CA VAL A 67 -1.15 -1.43 -15.31
C VAL A 67 -0.68 -2.81 -14.85
N THR A 68 0.63 -2.95 -14.74
CA THR A 68 1.31 -4.17 -14.28
C THR A 68 1.91 -3.99 -12.89
N LYS A 69 2.12 -2.76 -12.42
CA LYS A 69 2.69 -2.47 -11.11
C LYS A 69 1.82 -1.51 -10.31
N VAL A 70 1.46 -1.89 -9.10
CA VAL A 70 0.80 -1.02 -8.12
C VAL A 70 1.63 -0.97 -6.84
N VAL A 71 1.90 0.24 -6.38
CA VAL A 71 2.62 0.52 -5.14
C VAL A 71 1.71 1.34 -4.24
N PHE A 72 1.45 0.83 -3.04
CA PHE A 72 0.86 1.58 -1.95
C PHE A 72 1.93 1.82 -0.88
N SER A 73 2.10 3.09 -0.49
CA SER A 73 3.11 3.47 0.48
C SER A 73 2.54 4.38 1.56
N ASN A 74 2.80 4.07 2.83
CA ASN A 74 2.39 4.87 3.99
C ASN A 74 0.86 5.14 4.03
N LEU A 75 0.05 4.12 3.81
CA LEU A 75 -1.42 4.20 3.84
C LEU A 75 -1.96 3.21 4.87
N ASN A 76 -2.92 3.62 5.70
CA ASN A 76 -3.50 2.67 6.64
C ASN A 76 -4.47 1.69 5.94
N PHE A 77 -4.10 0.41 5.87
CA PHE A 77 -4.95 -0.66 5.35
C PHE A 77 -5.60 -1.56 6.41
N THR A 78 -5.47 -1.25 7.70
CA THR A 78 -6.02 -2.08 8.79
C THR A 78 -7.52 -2.38 8.61
N THR A 79 -8.31 -1.42 8.15
CA THR A 79 -9.76 -1.56 7.92
C THR A 79 -10.14 -1.87 6.47
N GLN A 80 -9.19 -1.86 5.53
CA GLN A 80 -9.47 -1.92 4.08
C GLN A 80 -8.78 -3.09 3.36
N VAL A 81 -7.96 -3.88 4.08
CA VAL A 81 -7.22 -5.03 3.54
C VAL A 81 -8.09 -6.02 2.75
N GLN A 82 -9.34 -6.22 3.19
CA GLN A 82 -10.31 -7.13 2.55
C GLN A 82 -10.72 -6.68 1.14
N ASN A 83 -10.59 -5.38 0.86
CA ASN A 83 -11.01 -4.79 -0.42
C ASN A 83 -9.89 -4.76 -1.46
N LEU A 84 -8.63 -5.03 -1.07
CA LEU A 84 -7.48 -4.92 -1.97
C LEU A 84 -7.66 -5.74 -3.26
N SER A 85 -8.18 -6.96 -3.16
CA SER A 85 -8.42 -7.83 -4.33
C SER A 85 -9.52 -7.33 -5.28
N ARG A 86 -10.35 -6.37 -4.86
CA ARG A 86 -11.40 -5.75 -5.69
C ARG A 86 -10.92 -4.48 -6.38
N ILE A 87 -10.03 -3.73 -5.74
CA ILE A 87 -9.59 -2.41 -6.23
C ILE A 87 -8.39 -2.48 -7.20
N LEU A 88 -7.72 -3.63 -7.30
CA LEU A 88 -6.50 -3.82 -8.06
C LEU A 88 -6.75 -4.28 -9.51
N PRO A 89 -5.88 -3.90 -10.48
CA PRO A 89 -6.01 -4.34 -11.87
C PRO A 89 -5.78 -5.85 -12.03
N ILE A 90 -6.61 -6.52 -12.82
CA ILE A 90 -6.55 -7.99 -12.98
C ILE A 90 -5.25 -8.48 -13.65
N ASN A 91 -4.62 -7.65 -14.47
CA ASN A 91 -3.37 -7.99 -15.19
C ASN A 91 -2.09 -7.62 -14.41
N MET A 92 -2.22 -7.21 -13.15
CA MET A 92 -1.09 -6.78 -12.33
C MET A 92 -0.08 -7.92 -12.12
N GLN A 93 1.20 -7.59 -12.24
CA GLN A 93 2.33 -8.49 -12.04
C GLN A 93 3.09 -8.20 -10.75
N THR A 94 3.03 -6.96 -10.26
CA THR A 94 3.72 -6.51 -9.06
C THR A 94 2.78 -5.73 -8.15
N LEU A 95 2.65 -6.20 -6.91
CA LEU A 95 2.02 -5.48 -5.81
C LEU A 95 3.06 -5.17 -4.75
N GLN A 96 3.19 -3.90 -4.38
CA GLN A 96 4.09 -3.45 -3.32
C GLN A 96 3.29 -2.71 -2.25
N LEU A 97 3.44 -3.17 -1.00
CA LEU A 97 2.72 -2.68 0.16
C LEU A 97 3.74 -2.22 1.21
N ASP A 98 4.14 -0.96 1.16
CA ASP A 98 5.19 -0.41 2.01
C ASP A 98 4.58 0.45 3.13
N ASN A 99 4.91 0.15 4.39
CA ASN A 99 4.37 0.89 5.55
C ASN A 99 2.84 1.05 5.48
N THR A 100 2.12 -0.05 5.32
CA THR A 100 0.65 -0.03 5.16
C THR A 100 -0.13 -0.46 6.41
N LEU A 101 0.58 -0.65 7.53
CA LEU A 101 0.05 -1.17 8.81
C LEU A 101 -0.69 -2.52 8.72
N LEU A 102 -0.51 -3.28 7.63
CA LEU A 102 -1.15 -4.58 7.47
C LEU A 102 -0.78 -5.52 8.62
N THR A 103 -1.80 -6.13 9.23
CA THR A 103 -1.68 -7.14 10.30
C THR A 103 -1.94 -8.56 9.80
N ALA A 104 -2.60 -8.70 8.66
CA ALA A 104 -2.87 -9.96 7.98
C ALA A 104 -2.62 -9.86 6.47
N PHE A 105 -2.43 -11.01 5.83
CA PHE A 105 -2.28 -11.11 4.38
C PHE A 105 -3.60 -10.74 3.66
N PRO A 106 -3.58 -9.94 2.57
CA PRO A 106 -4.80 -9.60 1.85
C PRO A 106 -5.46 -10.84 1.24
N PRO A 107 -6.74 -11.13 1.55
CA PRO A 107 -7.41 -12.28 0.98
C PRO A 107 -7.81 -12.04 -0.48
N GLY A 108 -8.00 -13.14 -1.21
CA GLY A 108 -8.45 -13.11 -2.59
C GLY A 108 -7.40 -12.66 -3.61
N LEU A 109 -6.12 -12.55 -3.22
CA LEU A 109 -5.03 -12.26 -4.18
C LEU A 109 -4.76 -13.43 -5.14
N SER A 110 -5.24 -14.64 -4.85
CA SER A 110 -5.14 -15.82 -5.74
C SER A 110 -5.80 -15.62 -7.11
N ARG A 111 -6.70 -14.64 -7.25
CA ARG A 111 -7.32 -14.29 -8.54
C ARG A 111 -6.36 -13.64 -9.54
N PHE A 112 -5.23 -13.08 -9.08
CA PHE A 112 -4.26 -12.40 -9.93
C PHE A 112 -3.25 -13.42 -10.47
N THR A 113 -3.64 -14.17 -11.51
CA THR A 113 -2.82 -15.24 -12.11
C THR A 113 -1.49 -14.77 -12.70
N LYS A 114 -1.33 -13.46 -12.92
CA LYS A 114 -0.09 -12.83 -13.42
C LYS A 114 0.78 -12.23 -12.33
N LEU A 115 0.34 -12.23 -11.06
CA LEU A 115 1.10 -11.67 -9.95
C LEU A 115 2.34 -12.52 -9.69
N LYS A 116 3.52 -11.92 -9.91
CA LYS A 116 4.83 -12.58 -9.74
C LYS A 116 5.58 -12.06 -8.52
N LEU A 117 5.36 -10.79 -8.18
CA LEU A 117 6.11 -10.13 -7.11
C LEU A 117 5.15 -9.47 -6.12
N LEU A 118 5.18 -9.97 -4.88
CA LEU A 118 4.58 -9.32 -3.72
C LEU A 118 5.70 -8.80 -2.82
N TYR A 119 5.99 -7.50 -2.91
CA TYR A 119 7.08 -6.90 -2.15
C TYR A 119 6.56 -6.25 -0.86
N ARG A 120 7.18 -6.63 0.26
CA ARG A 120 6.95 -6.08 1.60
C ARG A 120 8.23 -5.44 2.07
N ARG A 121 8.32 -4.10 2.09
CA ARG A 121 9.39 -3.45 2.85
C ARG A 121 9.01 -3.37 4.32
N ASP A 122 9.96 -3.71 5.17
CA ASP A 122 9.85 -3.67 6.64
C ASP A 122 9.14 -2.40 7.08
N ILE A 123 8.11 -2.55 7.94
CA ILE A 123 7.24 -1.56 8.62
C ILE A 123 5.76 -2.03 8.64
N ASN A 124 5.35 -3.04 7.86
CA ASN A 124 4.05 -3.70 8.09
C ASN A 124 4.05 -4.49 9.43
N ARG A 125 2.87 -4.66 10.05
CA ARG A 125 2.69 -5.28 11.38
C ARG A 125 2.13 -6.70 11.28
N LEU A 126 2.50 -7.45 10.24
CA LEU A 126 2.03 -8.82 10.05
C LEU A 126 2.51 -9.68 11.22
N THR A 127 1.57 -10.17 12.04
CA THR A 127 1.88 -11.04 13.18
C THR A 127 1.72 -12.52 12.84
N GLN A 128 1.04 -12.85 11.73
CA GLN A 128 0.82 -14.21 11.27
C GLN A 128 0.85 -14.29 9.74
N LEU A 129 1.60 -15.26 9.21
CA LEU A 129 1.52 -15.70 7.81
C LEU A 129 0.55 -16.88 7.77
N LEU A 130 -0.69 -16.66 7.38
CA LEU A 130 -1.56 -17.75 6.95
C LEU A 130 -1.13 -18.09 5.52
N CYS A 131 -0.31 -19.14 5.40
CA CYS A 131 0.19 -19.62 4.13
C CYS A 131 -0.98 -20.15 3.30
N TYR A 132 -1.44 -19.36 2.33
CA TYR A 132 -2.16 -19.87 1.17
C TYR A 132 -1.56 -19.25 -0.08
N ALA A 133 -0.71 -20.05 -0.72
CA ALA A 133 -0.30 -20.03 -2.12
C ALA A 133 0.19 -18.70 -2.73
N ALA A 134 1.52 -18.56 -2.82
CA ALA A 134 2.26 -18.30 -4.07
C ALA A 134 3.73 -18.03 -3.69
N VAL A 135 4.45 -19.07 -3.27
CA VAL A 135 5.92 -19.09 -3.29
C VAL A 135 6.29 -20.20 -4.26
N GLU A 136 6.45 -19.85 -5.52
CA GLU A 136 7.41 -20.53 -6.39
C GLU A 136 8.40 -19.45 -6.83
N ILE A 137 9.65 -19.63 -6.39
CA ILE A 137 10.82 -18.93 -6.91
C ILE A 137 11.16 -19.57 -8.25
#